data_AF-A0A969Q218-F1
#
_entry.id   AF-A0A969Q218-F1
#
_cell.length_a   1.000
_cell.length_b   1.000
_cell.length_c   1.000
_cell.angle_alpha   90.00
_cell.angle_beta   90.00
_cell.angle_gamma   90.00
#
_symmetry.space_group_name_H-M   'P 1'
#
loop_
_entity.id
_entity.type
_entity.pdbx_description
1 polymer ?
#
loop_
_entity_poly.entity_id
_entity_poly.type
_entity_poly.pdbx_seq_one_letter_code
_entity_poly.pdbx_strand_id
1 'polypeptide(L)'
;MASKTHEPGELKFSYGGQAVIEGVLMRGAHTAAVAVRDDKGQIVIQERQLNATMYRGWVARTPFVRGVVGLWDSLGLGTWALMWASSVAMGDEKDVKWIGC
;
A
#
# COMPACT_ATOMS: atom_id res chain seq x y z
N MET A 1 -21.00 -17.79 14.10
CA MET A 1 -20.27 -16.73 14.83
C MET A 1 -20.65 -15.41 14.19
N ALA A 2 -21.25 -14.52 14.96
CA ALA A 2 -22.07 -13.40 14.50
C ALA A 2 -21.28 -12.34 13.70
N SER A 3 -21.83 -11.98 12.54
CA SER A 3 -21.47 -10.79 11.76
C SER A 3 -21.74 -9.55 12.62
N LYS A 4 -20.69 -8.81 12.98
CA LYS A 4 -20.84 -7.51 13.66
C LYS A 4 -21.09 -6.42 12.63
N THR A 5 -22.31 -5.92 12.58
CA THR A 5 -22.69 -4.64 11.97
C THR A 5 -21.96 -3.53 12.72
N HIS A 6 -21.19 -2.69 12.02
CA HIS A 6 -20.36 -1.64 12.64
C HIS A 6 -21.12 -0.30 12.60
N GLU A 7 -21.20 0.37 13.75
CA GLU A 7 -21.83 1.70 13.91
C GLU A 7 -21.02 2.81 13.21
N PRO A 8 -21.68 3.88 12.70
CA PRO A 8 -21.11 4.86 11.78
C PRO A 8 -20.28 5.97 12.47
N GLY A 9 -19.34 5.61 13.35
CA GLY A 9 -18.53 6.61 14.08
C GLY A 9 -17.18 6.17 14.65
N GLU A 10 -16.79 4.90 14.59
CA GLU A 10 -15.51 4.44 15.14
C GLU A 10 -14.57 3.95 14.02
N LEU A 11 -13.67 4.83 13.55
CA LEU A 11 -12.57 4.42 12.67
C LEU A 11 -11.53 3.65 13.48
N LYS A 12 -11.74 2.33 13.62
CA LYS A 12 -10.82 1.41 14.32
C LYS A 12 -9.44 1.28 13.66
N PHE A 13 -9.28 1.80 12.46
CA PHE A 13 -8.05 1.72 11.67
C PHE A 13 -7.79 3.03 10.92
N SER A 14 -6.54 3.50 10.96
CA SER A 14 -6.13 4.69 10.23
C SER A 14 -5.70 4.32 8.82
N TYR A 15 -6.39 4.86 7.82
CA TYR A 15 -5.93 4.79 6.44
C TYR A 15 -4.85 5.86 6.21
N GLY A 16 -3.79 5.47 5.51
CA GLY A 16 -2.74 6.38 5.07
C GLY A 16 -2.66 6.39 3.55
N GLY A 17 -1.99 7.40 3.00
CA GLY A 17 -1.76 7.47 1.57
C GLY A 17 -0.54 8.27 1.20
N GLN A 18 -0.14 8.14 -0.06
CA GLN A 18 0.94 8.87 -0.69
C GLN A 18 0.49 9.33 -2.08
N ALA A 19 0.88 10.55 -2.47
CA ALA A 19 0.73 10.98 -3.86
C ALA A 19 1.71 10.22 -4.76
N VAL A 20 1.26 9.79 -5.94
CA VAL A 20 2.08 9.17 -6.98
C VAL A 20 1.86 9.88 -8.32
N ILE A 21 2.65 9.54 -9.33
CA ILE A 21 2.54 10.15 -10.66
C ILE A 21 1.13 9.88 -11.23
N GLU A 22 0.42 10.95 -11.58
CA GLU A 22 -0.94 10.88 -12.15
C GLU A 22 -1.95 10.08 -11.29
N GLY A 23 -1.72 9.98 -9.98
CA GLY A 23 -2.50 9.06 -9.14
C GLY A 23 -2.28 9.17 -7.63
N VAL A 24 -2.85 8.20 -6.92
CA VAL A 24 -2.76 8.09 -5.45
C VAL A 24 -2.53 6.65 -5.01
N LEU A 25 -1.66 6.46 -4.02
CA LEU A 25 -1.49 5.23 -3.25
C LEU A 25 -2.25 5.37 -1.93
N MET A 26 -3.10 4.40 -1.62
CA MET A 26 -3.78 4.27 -0.33
C MET A 26 -3.38 2.97 0.35
N ARG A 27 -3.09 3.01 1.65
CA ARG A 27 -2.70 1.87 2.48
C ARG A 27 -3.66 1.71 3.65
N GLY A 28 -4.32 0.56 3.71
CA GLY A 28 -5.12 0.07 4.83
C GLY A 28 -4.37 -0.95 5.70
N ALA A 29 -5.11 -1.65 6.56
CA ALA A 29 -4.54 -2.60 7.52
C ALA A 29 -3.93 -3.83 6.88
N HIS A 30 -4.57 -4.27 5.80
CA HIS A 30 -4.30 -5.55 5.14
C HIS A 30 -4.20 -5.41 3.62
N THR A 31 -4.51 -4.23 3.08
CA THR A 31 -4.56 -4.00 1.64
C THR A 31 -4.01 -2.62 1.32
N ALA A 32 -3.25 -2.50 0.24
CA ALA A 32 -2.88 -1.24 -0.39
C ALA A 32 -3.41 -1.23 -1.81
N ALA A 33 -3.85 -0.07 -2.26
CA ALA A 33 -4.37 0.17 -3.60
C ALA A 33 -3.67 1.39 -4.20
N VAL A 34 -3.26 1.28 -5.46
CA VAL A 34 -2.75 2.41 -6.25
C VAL A 34 -3.72 2.64 -7.39
N ALA A 35 -4.19 3.88 -7.55
CA ALA A 35 -5.04 4.30 -8.65
C ALA A 35 -4.31 5.39 -9.45
N VAL A 36 -4.09 5.15 -10.74
CA VAL A 36 -3.32 6.02 -11.63
C VAL A 36 -4.07 6.21 -12.93
N ARG A 37 -3.99 7.43 -13.49
CA ARG A 37 -4.50 7.73 -14.83
C ARG A 37 -3.48 7.29 -15.88
N ASP A 38 -3.92 6.51 -16.87
CA ASP A 38 -3.10 6.13 -18.02
C ASP A 38 -2.99 7.26 -19.06
N ASP A 39 -2.18 7.04 -20.09
CA ASP A 39 -1.97 7.95 -21.23
C ASP A 39 -3.26 8.23 -22.03
N LYS A 40 -4.24 7.33 -21.95
CA LYS A 40 -5.57 7.44 -22.57
C LYS A 40 -6.59 8.11 -21.65
N GLY A 41 -6.19 8.51 -20.44
CA GLY A 41 -7.04 9.16 -19.46
C GLY A 41 -7.93 8.22 -18.65
N GLN A 42 -7.81 6.90 -18.78
CA GLN A 42 -8.53 5.90 -17.99
C GLN A 42 -7.86 5.67 -16.64
N ILE A 43 -8.63 5.27 -15.64
CA ILE A 43 -8.09 4.98 -14.31
C ILE A 43 -7.77 3.48 -14.21
N VAL A 44 -6.49 3.17 -14.02
CA VAL A 44 -6.01 1.83 -13.75
C VAL A 44 -5.77 1.71 -12.24
N ILE A 45 -6.33 0.65 -11.65
CA ILE A 45 -6.23 0.38 -10.22
C ILE A 45 -5.47 -0.92 -10.03
N GLN A 46 -4.52 -0.93 -9.11
CA GLN A 46 -3.87 -2.15 -8.63
C GLN A 46 -4.00 -2.29 -7.13
N GLU A 47 -4.52 -3.44 -6.71
CA GLU A 47 -4.69 -3.79 -5.31
C GLU A 47 -3.71 -4.89 -4.90
N ARG A 48 -3.17 -4.77 -3.68
CA ARG A 48 -2.19 -5.71 -3.12
C ARG A 48 -2.55 -6.00 -1.67
N GLN A 49 -2.47 -7.27 -1.28
CA GLN A 49 -2.57 -7.65 0.12
C GLN A 49 -1.23 -7.43 0.84
N LEU A 50 -1.27 -6.80 2.01
CA LEU A 50 -0.12 -6.65 2.90
C LEU A 50 -0.10 -7.80 3.90
N ASN A 51 1.04 -8.46 4.00
CA ASN A 51 1.26 -9.52 4.97
C ASN A 51 1.42 -8.93 6.38
N ALA A 52 0.32 -8.90 7.15
CA ALA A 52 0.31 -8.44 8.54
C ALA A 52 1.07 -9.37 9.52
N THR A 53 1.54 -10.52 9.04
CA THR A 53 2.20 -11.57 9.84
C THR A 53 3.55 -11.09 10.42
N MET A 54 4.33 -10.32 9.65
CA MET A 54 5.65 -9.81 10.09
C MET A 54 5.53 -8.81 11.26
N TYR A 55 4.41 -8.08 11.33
CA TYR A 55 4.15 -7.05 12.35
C TYR A 55 3.68 -7.62 13.71
N ARG A 56 3.50 -8.94 13.82
CA ARG A 56 3.05 -9.63 15.04
C ARG A 56 4.13 -10.44 15.76
N GLY A 57 5.31 -10.60 15.14
CA GLY A 57 6.42 -11.41 15.66
C GLY A 57 7.36 -10.69 16.63
N TRP A 58 8.52 -11.32 16.92
CA TRP A 58 9.55 -10.82 17.85
C TRP A 58 10.10 -9.43 17.46
N VAL A 59 10.04 -9.09 16.17
CA VAL A 59 10.38 -7.78 15.60
C VAL A 59 9.55 -6.64 16.19
N ALA A 60 8.27 -6.88 16.54
CA ALA A 60 7.40 -5.85 17.08
C ALA A 60 7.67 -5.52 18.56
N ARG A 61 8.44 -6.36 19.27
CA ARG A 61 8.78 -6.17 20.69
C ARG A 61 9.92 -5.18 20.92
N THR A 62 10.75 -4.92 19.91
CA THR A 62 11.90 -4.01 20.02
C THR A 62 11.60 -2.71 19.26
N PRO A 63 11.49 -1.54 19.92
CA PRO A 63 11.00 -0.30 19.31
C PRO A 63 11.84 0.18 18.11
N PHE A 64 13.17 0.02 18.17
CA PHE A 64 14.07 0.40 17.07
C PHE A 64 13.88 -0.49 15.84
N VAL A 65 13.92 -1.82 16.02
CA VAL A 65 13.78 -2.79 14.92
C VAL A 65 12.39 -2.67 14.29
N ARG A 66 11.35 -2.49 15.11
CA ARG A 66 9.98 -2.22 14.63
C ARG A 66 9.93 -0.98 13.72
N GLY A 67 10.62 0.10 14.10
CA GLY A 67 10.69 1.33 13.30
C GLY A 67 11.38 1.13 11.95
N VAL A 68 12.55 0.47 11.95
CA VAL A 68 13.32 0.19 10.73
C VAL A 68 12.54 -0.71 9.77
N VAL A 69 11.86 -1.74 10.27
CA VAL A 69 11.05 -2.63 9.42
C VAL A 69 9.85 -1.90 8.82
N GLY A 70 9.15 -1.08 9.62
CA GLY A 70 8.04 -0.26 9.10
C GLY A 70 8.49 0.78 8.07
N LEU A 71 9.66 1.38 8.26
CA LEU A 71 10.26 2.29 7.30
C LEU A 71 10.63 1.58 6.00
N TRP A 72 11.29 0.42 6.08
CA TRP A 72 11.68 -0.38 4.92
C TRP A 72 10.45 -0.79 4.08
N ASP A 73 9.41 -1.28 4.75
CA ASP A 73 8.16 -1.67 4.10
C ASP A 73 7.45 -0.46 3.44
N SER A 74 7.39 0.67 4.14
CA SER A 74 6.78 1.89 3.60
C SER A 74 7.56 2.44 2.39
N LEU A 75 8.89 2.44 2.47
CA LEU A 75 9.77 2.87 1.38
C LEU A 75 9.66 1.92 0.18
N GLY A 76 9.65 0.61 0.41
CA GLY A 76 9.50 -0.40 -0.63
C GLY A 76 8.15 -0.28 -1.35
N LEU A 77 7.06 -0.15 -0.59
CA LEU A 77 5.71 0.05 -1.13
C LEU A 77 5.62 1.36 -1.93
N GLY A 78 6.12 2.47 -1.38
CA GLY A 78 6.08 3.78 -2.03
C GLY A 78 6.92 3.84 -3.31
N THR A 79 8.11 3.24 -3.30
CA THR A 79 8.98 3.18 -4.49
C THR A 79 8.36 2.33 -5.58
N TRP A 80 7.82 1.16 -5.23
CA TRP A 80 7.08 0.31 -6.16
C TRP A 80 5.89 1.04 -6.77
N ALA A 81 5.07 1.70 -5.94
CA ALA A 81 3.90 2.43 -6.40
C ALA A 81 4.28 3.57 -7.36
N LEU A 82 5.38 4.29 -7.09
CA LEU A 82 5.87 5.35 -7.95
C LEU A 82 6.35 4.81 -9.31
N MET A 83 7.11 3.71 -9.30
CA MET A 83 7.59 3.07 -10.53
C MET A 83 6.44 2.51 -11.36
N TRP A 84 5.47 1.86 -10.72
CA TRP A 84 4.28 1.32 -11.38
C TRP A 84 3.41 2.45 -11.95
N ALA A 85 3.18 3.51 -11.18
CA ALA A 85 2.43 4.67 -11.63
C ALA A 85 3.07 5.34 -12.86
N SER A 86 4.40 5.50 -12.85
CA SER A 86 5.14 6.00 -14.01
C SER A 86 4.96 5.10 -15.23
N SER A 87 4.98 3.78 -15.06
CA SER A 87 4.81 2.82 -16.15
C SER A 87 3.42 2.97 -16.79
N VAL A 88 2.38 3.02 -15.96
CA VAL A 88 0.98 3.20 -16.41
C VAL A 88 0.78 4.53 -17.10
N ALA A 89 1.30 5.63 -16.53
CA ALA A 89 1.17 6.96 -17.12
C ALA A 89 1.87 7.09 -18.48
N MET A 90 2.91 6.27 -18.73
CA MET A 90 3.64 6.24 -20.01
C MET A 90 3.10 5.17 -20.98
N GLY A 91 2.10 4.38 -20.60
CA GLY A 91 1.59 3.27 -21.40
C GLY A 91 2.60 2.12 -21.58
N ASP A 92 3.58 2.01 -20.69
CA ASP A 92 4.63 0.99 -20.73
C ASP A 92 4.24 -0.19 -19.83
N GLU A 93 4.39 -1.41 -20.32
CA GLU A 93 4.01 -2.64 -19.61
C GLU A 93 5.23 -3.22 -18.89
N LYS A 94 5.80 -2.45 -17.94
CA LYS A 94 6.88 -2.96 -17.08
C LYS A 94 6.32 -3.70 -15.88
N ASP A 95 6.67 -4.97 -15.77
CA ASP A 95 6.36 -5.79 -14.61
C ASP A 95 7.23 -5.36 -13.42
N VAL A 96 6.75 -4.36 -12.67
CA VAL A 96 7.50 -3.80 -11.54
C VAL A 96 7.47 -4.81 -10.39
N LYS A 97 8.57 -5.56 -10.23
CA LYS A 97 8.74 -6.53 -9.16
C LYS A 97 8.79 -5.82 -7.81
N TRP A 98 7.90 -6.20 -6.91
CA TRP A 98 7.91 -5.71 -5.53
C TRP A 98 9.00 -6.41 -4.71
N ILE A 99 9.75 -5.61 -3.95
CA ILE A 99 10.91 -6.03 -3.14
C ILE A 99 10.59 -5.95 -1.62
N GLY A 100 9.32 -5.71 -1.27
CA GLY A 100 8.88 -5.65 0.14
C GLY A 100 8.60 -7.03 0.76
N CYS A 101 8.07 -7.04 1.98
CA CYS A 101 7.74 -8.25 2.76
C CYS A 101 6.27 -8.31 3.15
#